data_AF-A0A922G0F4-F1
#
_entry.id   AF-A0A922G0F4-F1
#
_cell.length_a   1.000
_cell.length_b   1.000
_cell.length_c   1.000
_cell.angle_alpha   90.00
_cell.angle_beta   90.00
_cell.angle_gamma   90.00
#
_symmetry.space_group_name_H-M   'P 1'
#
loop_
_entity.id
_entity.type
_entity.pdbx_description
1 polymer ?
#
loop_
_entity_poly.entity_id
_entity_poly.type
_entity_poly.pdbx_seq_one_letter_code
_entity_poly.pdbx_strand_id
1 'polypeptide(L)'
;MASNSAISLAFLILSIILVQIVGTGAGRIAIYWGQNENKGTLAQACATGKYAFVNIAFLPTFGNVQKPTINLAGHCDPDSNGCTRFSSDIKSCQAKGIKVMLSLGGEIGTYNLSSTKDARKVAGYLWNN
;
A
#
# COMPACT_ATOMS: atom_id res chain seq x y z
N MET A 1 -51.85 -19.85 -15.64
CA MET A 1 -50.47 -20.37 -15.76
C MET A 1 -49.45 -19.29 -16.13
N ALA A 2 -49.74 -18.36 -17.05
CA ALA A 2 -48.80 -17.30 -17.46
C ALA A 2 -48.40 -16.29 -16.35
N SER A 3 -49.33 -15.93 -15.45
CA SER A 3 -49.09 -15.01 -14.31
C SER A 3 -48.00 -15.50 -13.35
N ASN A 4 -48.02 -16.80 -13.02
CA ASN A 4 -47.07 -17.37 -12.06
C ASN A 4 -45.65 -17.45 -12.65
N SER A 5 -45.53 -17.67 -13.96
CA SER A 5 -44.24 -17.65 -14.67
C SER A 5 -43.62 -16.24 -14.70
N ALA A 6 -44.42 -15.19 -14.87
CA ALA A 6 -43.93 -13.81 -14.86
C ALA A 6 -43.41 -13.39 -13.48
N ILE A 7 -44.11 -13.79 -12.41
CA ILE A 7 -43.71 -13.52 -11.02
C ILE A 7 -42.40 -14.24 -10.68
N SER A 8 -42.28 -15.53 -11.03
CA SER A 8 -41.03 -16.28 -10.84
C SER A 8 -39.84 -15.67 -11.58
N LEU A 9 -40.06 -15.16 -12.80
CA LEU A 9 -39.00 -14.51 -13.57
C LEU A 9 -38.56 -13.18 -12.94
N ALA A 10 -39.50 -12.40 -12.40
CA ALA A 10 -39.19 -11.16 -11.68
C ALA A 10 -38.36 -11.40 -10.41
N PHE A 11 -38.69 -12.44 -9.63
CA PHE A 11 -37.89 -12.84 -8.47
C PHE A 11 -36.49 -13.34 -8.84
N LEU A 12 -36.34 -14.03 -9.97
CA LEU A 12 -35.03 -14.48 -10.46
C LEU A 12 -34.16 -13.28 -10.88
N ILE A 13 -34.73 -12.31 -11.59
CA ILE A 13 -34.02 -11.08 -11.98
C ILE A 13 -33.62 -10.27 -10.75
N LEU A 14 -34.53 -10.11 -9.78
CA LEU A 14 -34.26 -9.39 -8.54
C LEU A 14 -33.16 -10.06 -7.71
N SER A 15 -33.15 -11.39 -7.63
CA SER A 15 -32.10 -12.13 -6.90
C SER A 15 -30.74 -12.04 -7.57
N ILE A 16 -30.66 -12.07 -8.91
CA ILE A 16 -29.41 -11.83 -9.64
C ILE A 16 -28.89 -10.40 -9.39
N ILE A 17 -29.78 -9.40 -9.40
CA ILE A 17 -29.42 -8.01 -9.09
C ILE A 17 -28.91 -7.90 -7.65
N LEU A 18 -29.56 -8.53 -6.66
CA LEU A 18 -29.08 -8.54 -5.28
C LEU A 18 -27.69 -9.19 -5.15
N VAL A 19 -27.42 -10.30 -5.85
CA VAL A 19 -26.10 -10.96 -5.82
C VAL A 19 -24.99 -10.08 -6.40
N GLN A 20 -25.30 -9.23 -7.39
CA GLN A 20 -24.35 -8.25 -7.93
C GLN A 20 -24.09 -7.08 -6.95
N ILE A 21 -25.09 -6.71 -6.15
CA ILE A 21 -25.01 -5.63 -5.15
C ILE A 21 -24.31 -6.12 -3.87
N VAL A 22 -24.54 -7.36 -3.48
CA VAL A 22 -23.80 -8.05 -2.42
C VAL A 22 -22.45 -8.43 -3.01
N GLY A 23 -21.57 -7.43 -3.14
CA GLY A 23 -20.22 -7.62 -3.65
C GLY A 23 -19.61 -8.85 -3.01
N THR A 24 -19.31 -9.86 -3.83
CA THR A 24 -18.53 -11.00 -3.39
C THR A 24 -17.26 -10.41 -2.78
N GLY A 25 -16.90 -10.82 -1.57
CA GLY A 25 -15.73 -10.30 -0.86
C GLY A 25 -14.45 -10.74 -1.56
N ALA A 26 -14.20 -10.24 -2.77
CA ALA A 26 -13.00 -10.48 -3.52
C ALA A 26 -11.83 -9.97 -2.69
N GLY A 27 -10.81 -10.82 -2.55
CA GLY A 27 -9.60 -10.46 -1.84
C GLY A 27 -8.99 -9.17 -2.39
N ARG A 28 -8.32 -8.42 -1.52
CA ARG A 28 -7.61 -7.20 -1.90
C ARG A 28 -6.14 -7.52 -2.16
N ILE A 29 -5.57 -6.94 -3.22
CA ILE A 29 -4.17 -7.14 -3.58
C ILE A 29 -3.31 -6.06 -2.92
N ALA A 30 -2.21 -6.49 -2.31
CA ALA A 30 -1.14 -5.63 -1.81
C ALA A 30 0.12 -5.84 -2.66
N ILE A 31 0.87 -4.76 -2.92
CA ILE A 31 2.12 -4.83 -3.68
C ILE A 31 3.25 -4.12 -2.93
N TYR A 32 4.48 -4.65 -3.04
CA TYR A 32 5.69 -3.95 -2.63
C TYR A 32 6.25 -3.14 -3.81
N TRP A 33 6.56 -1.87 -3.56
CA TRP A 33 7.13 -0.95 -4.55
C TRP A 33 8.35 -0.25 -3.97
N GLY A 34 9.41 -0.06 -4.77
CA GLY A 34 10.57 0.75 -4.39
C GLY A 34 11.94 0.10 -4.62
N GLN A 35 12.03 -1.22 -4.85
CA GLN A 35 13.32 -1.91 -4.99
C GLN A 35 13.75 -2.20 -6.44
N ASN A 36 13.05 -1.65 -7.44
CA ASN A 36 13.40 -1.82 -8.85
C ASN A 36 12.93 -0.60 -9.67
N GLU A 37 13.88 0.18 -10.19
CA GLU A 37 13.63 1.38 -11.00
C GLU A 37 12.88 1.08 -12.31
N ASN A 38 13.05 -0.13 -12.86
CA ASN A 38 12.40 -0.54 -14.11
C ASN A 38 10.91 -0.89 -13.95
N LYS A 39 10.37 -0.82 -12.72
CA LYS A 39 8.96 -1.12 -12.43
C LYS A 39 8.05 0.12 -12.46
N GLY A 40 8.57 1.26 -12.93
CA GLY A 40 7.80 2.50 -13.10
C GLY A 40 7.58 3.26 -11.78
N THR A 41 6.90 4.39 -11.88
CA THR A 41 6.68 5.29 -10.74
C THR A 41 5.61 4.75 -9.79
N LEU A 42 5.59 5.28 -8.56
CA LEU A 42 4.54 4.97 -7.59
C LEU A 42 3.15 5.37 -8.12
N ALA A 43 3.04 6.53 -8.77
CA ALA A 43 1.79 6.96 -9.41
C ALA A 43 1.32 5.95 -10.49
N GLN A 44 2.23 5.42 -11.31
CA GLN A 44 1.89 4.41 -12.32
C GLN A 44 1.39 3.11 -11.68
N ALA A 45 2.04 2.63 -10.61
CA ALA A 45 1.59 1.46 -9.88
C ALA A 45 0.16 1.64 -9.34
N CYS A 46 -0.14 2.80 -8.75
CA CYS A 46 -1.47 3.14 -8.24
C CYS A 46 -2.52 3.35 -9.34
N ALA A 47 -2.11 3.82 -10.51
CA ALA A 47 -3.01 4.02 -11.65
C ALA A 47 -3.46 2.71 -12.31
N THR A 48 -2.82 1.56 -12.01
CA THR A 48 -3.21 0.26 -12.57
C THR A 48 -4.62 -0.19 -12.18
N GLY A 49 -5.17 0.32 -11.06
CA GLY A 49 -6.45 -0.13 -10.50
C GLY A 49 -6.41 -1.54 -9.90
N LYS A 50 -5.23 -2.18 -9.81
CA LYS A 50 -5.09 -3.57 -9.35
C LYS A 50 -4.88 -3.69 -7.84
N TYR A 51 -4.37 -2.65 -7.19
CA TYR A 51 -3.89 -2.73 -5.81
C TYR A 51 -4.76 -1.92 -4.87
N ALA A 52 -5.13 -2.50 -3.74
CA ALA A 52 -5.76 -1.78 -2.64
C ALA A 52 -4.73 -1.27 -1.62
N PHE A 53 -3.52 -1.86 -1.62
CA PHE A 53 -2.44 -1.52 -0.72
C PHE A 53 -1.11 -1.44 -1.46
N VAL A 54 -0.29 -0.45 -1.12
CA VAL A 54 1.11 -0.34 -1.59
C VAL A 54 2.02 -0.22 -0.37
N ASN A 55 2.97 -1.15 -0.26
CA ASN A 55 4.04 -1.12 0.73
C ASN A 55 5.28 -0.50 0.08
N ILE A 56 5.65 0.70 0.53
CA ILE A 56 6.88 1.37 0.11
C ILE A 56 8.07 0.65 0.77
N ALA A 57 8.96 0.14 -0.07
CA ALA A 57 9.99 -0.82 0.28
C ALA A 57 11.37 -0.21 -0.02
N PHE A 58 12.23 0.05 0.97
CA PHE A 58 12.08 -0.23 2.40
C PHE A 58 12.70 0.88 3.28
N LEU A 59 12.45 0.82 4.59
CA LEU A 59 13.31 1.40 5.61
C LEU A 59 14.26 0.30 6.18
N PRO A 60 15.39 0.00 5.52
CA PRO A 60 16.29 -1.10 5.89
C PRO A 60 17.26 -0.75 7.02
N THR A 61 17.30 0.49 7.50
CA THR A 61 18.19 0.91 8.58
C THR A 61 17.35 1.58 9.66
N PHE A 62 17.33 1.02 10.88
CA PHE A 62 16.71 1.62 12.06
C PHE A 62 17.12 0.91 13.36
N GLY A 63 16.91 1.57 14.50
CA GLY A 63 17.21 1.02 15.82
C GLY A 63 18.71 0.92 16.10
N ASN A 64 19.07 0.44 17.29
CA ASN A 64 20.44 0.48 17.83
C ASN A 64 21.08 1.88 17.76
N VAL A 65 20.29 2.95 18.00
CA VAL A 65 20.74 4.36 17.93
C VAL A 65 21.14 4.83 16.51
N GLN A 66 20.92 4.00 15.48
CA GLN A 66 21.14 4.40 14.09
C GLN A 66 20.09 5.44 13.66
N LYS A 67 20.49 6.40 12.81
CA LYS A 67 19.56 7.26 12.09
C LYS A 67 18.78 6.38 11.11
N PRO A 68 17.43 6.36 11.16
CA PRO A 68 16.70 5.58 10.19
C PRO A 68 16.86 6.15 8.78
N THR A 69 17.07 5.26 7.80
CA THR A 69 17.34 5.64 6.40
C THR A 69 16.50 4.78 5.48
N ILE A 70 15.78 5.43 4.56
CA ILE A 70 14.98 4.77 3.53
C ILE A 70 15.89 4.39 2.35
N ASN A 71 15.60 3.27 1.70
CA ASN A 71 16.24 2.88 0.45
C ASN A 71 15.15 2.55 -0.57
N LEU A 72 15.14 3.26 -1.69
CA LEU A 72 14.23 3.04 -2.81
C LEU A 72 15.00 2.72 -4.11
N ALA A 73 16.09 1.94 -4.00
CA ALA A 73 16.99 1.64 -5.11
C ALA A 73 17.38 2.92 -5.89
N GLY A 74 17.36 2.90 -7.23
CA GLY A 74 17.63 4.08 -8.05
C GLY A 74 16.48 5.08 -8.20
N HIS A 75 15.35 4.94 -7.48
CA HIS A 75 14.22 5.86 -7.63
C HIS A 75 14.49 7.27 -7.08
N CYS A 76 15.33 7.38 -6.05
CA CYS A 76 15.78 8.64 -5.46
C CYS A 76 16.98 8.40 -4.54
N ASP A 77 17.69 9.48 -4.23
CA ASP A 77 18.67 9.51 -3.16
C ASP A 77 18.07 10.15 -1.89
N PRO A 78 18.05 9.44 -0.75
CA PRO A 78 17.53 9.95 0.51
C PRO A 78 18.40 11.05 1.14
N ASP A 79 19.71 11.09 0.85
CA ASP A 79 20.64 12.03 1.48
C ASP A 79 20.57 13.44 0.86
N SER A 80 20.05 13.54 -0.37
CA SER A 80 19.84 14.81 -1.08
C SER A 80 18.42 15.39 -0.96
N ASN A 81 17.58 14.86 -0.06
CA ASN A 81 16.13 15.14 0.01
C ASN A 81 15.37 14.78 -1.29
N GLY A 82 15.99 14.04 -2.21
CA GLY A 82 15.42 13.71 -3.52
C GLY A 82 14.14 12.87 -3.46
N CYS A 83 13.95 12.12 -2.37
CA CYS A 83 12.77 11.26 -2.19
C CYS A 83 11.48 12.01 -1.80
N THR A 84 11.57 13.29 -1.40
CA THR A 84 10.40 14.10 -1.01
C THR A 84 9.37 14.24 -2.14
N ARG A 85 9.82 14.12 -3.39
CA ARG A 85 8.99 14.10 -4.60
C ARG A 85 7.86 13.07 -4.56
N PHE A 86 8.01 11.97 -3.82
CA PHE A 86 6.97 10.93 -3.75
C PHE A 86 5.74 11.35 -2.94
N SER A 87 5.78 12.47 -2.23
CA SER A 87 4.64 13.00 -1.48
C SER A 87 3.41 13.23 -2.37
N SER A 88 3.59 13.72 -3.60
CA SER A 88 2.49 13.91 -4.56
C SER A 88 1.94 12.58 -5.06
N ASP A 89 2.81 11.60 -5.31
CA ASP A 89 2.42 10.27 -5.76
C ASP A 89 1.63 9.53 -4.67
N ILE A 90 2.08 9.61 -3.42
CA ILE A 90 1.38 9.05 -2.25
C ILE A 90 -0.04 9.64 -2.15
N LYS A 91 -0.17 10.98 -2.25
CA LYS A 91 -1.48 11.65 -2.23
C LYS A 91 -2.37 11.20 -3.40
N SER A 92 -1.80 11.01 -4.58
CA SER A 92 -2.51 10.50 -5.76
C SER A 92 -3.03 9.07 -5.54
N CYS A 93 -2.23 8.19 -4.93
CA CYS A 93 -2.66 6.85 -4.53
C CYS A 93 -3.80 6.91 -3.50
N GLN A 94 -3.65 7.72 -2.45
CA GLN A 94 -4.63 7.87 -1.38
C GLN A 94 -5.97 8.42 -1.91
N ALA A 95 -5.94 9.36 -2.85
CA ALA A 95 -7.14 9.89 -3.52
C ALA A 95 -7.91 8.83 -4.31
N LYS A 96 -7.25 7.72 -4.69
CA LYS A 96 -7.87 6.55 -5.34
C LYS A 96 -8.36 5.50 -4.32
N GLY A 97 -8.28 5.78 -3.03
CA GLY A 97 -8.65 4.84 -1.97
C GLY A 97 -7.59 3.77 -1.67
N ILE A 98 -6.38 3.90 -2.24
CA ILE A 98 -5.28 2.97 -2.01
C ILE A 98 -4.58 3.34 -0.70
N LYS A 99 -4.38 2.35 0.18
CA LYS A 99 -3.61 2.54 1.42
C LYS A 99 -2.12 2.42 1.10
N VAL A 100 -1.34 3.41 1.53
CA VAL A 100 0.10 3.44 1.33
C VAL A 100 0.78 3.33 2.69
N MET A 101 1.65 2.35 2.85
CA MET A 101 2.36 2.08 4.10
C MET A 101 3.88 2.04 3.85
N LEU A 102 4.66 2.45 4.84
CA LEU A 102 6.11 2.24 4.85
C LEU A 102 6.44 0.85 5.38
N SER A 103 7.19 0.06 4.61
CA SER A 103 7.68 -1.25 5.06
C SER A 103 9.04 -1.11 5.74
N LEU A 104 9.12 -1.59 6.99
CA LEU A 104 10.35 -1.61 7.78
C LEU A 104 11.13 -2.90 7.50
N GLY A 105 12.45 -2.80 7.38
CA GLY A 105 13.34 -3.96 7.21
C GLY A 105 13.61 -4.28 5.74
N GLY A 106 13.28 -5.49 5.32
CA GLY A 106 13.66 -6.04 4.01
C GLY A 106 14.78 -7.08 4.15
N GLU A 107 15.11 -7.79 3.07
CA GLU A 107 16.12 -8.87 3.09
C GLU A 107 17.51 -8.35 3.45
N ILE A 108 17.85 -7.14 3.00
CA ILE A 108 19.16 -6.51 3.21
C ILE A 108 18.97 -5.23 4.03
N GLY A 109 19.69 -5.12 5.14
CA GLY A 109 19.63 -3.94 6.01
C GLY A 109 20.30 -4.15 7.38
N THR A 110 20.44 -3.06 8.13
CA THR A 110 20.93 -3.07 9.52
C THR A 110 19.84 -2.57 10.46
N TYR A 111 18.95 -3.48 10.86
CA TYR A 111 17.83 -3.15 11.72
C TYR A 111 17.74 -4.12 12.91
N ASN A 112 17.61 -3.56 14.11
CA ASN A 112 17.33 -4.29 15.34
C ASN A 112 16.88 -3.31 16.42
N LEU A 113 16.00 -3.74 17.32
CA LEU A 113 15.58 -2.95 18.47
C LEU A 113 16.31 -3.45 19.72
N SER A 114 17.28 -2.67 20.20
CA SER A 114 18.12 -3.05 21.36
C SER A 114 17.39 -3.04 22.71
N SER A 115 16.30 -2.28 22.81
CA SER A 115 15.55 -2.12 24.06
C SER A 115 14.17 -1.51 23.80
N THR A 116 13.28 -1.53 24.80
CA THR A 116 11.99 -0.81 24.74
C THR A 116 12.18 0.70 24.55
N LYS A 117 13.27 1.28 25.10
CA LYS A 117 13.59 2.70 24.92
C LYS A 117 13.95 3.00 23.47
N ASP A 118 14.71 2.12 22.83
CA ASP A 118 15.08 2.20 21.42
C ASP A 118 13.85 2.04 20.51
N ALA A 119 12.98 1.08 20.81
CA ALA A 119 11.69 0.90 20.12
C ALA A 119 10.82 2.18 20.15
N ARG A 120 10.73 2.85 21.31
CA ARG A 120 10.00 4.12 21.43
C ARG A 120 10.65 5.24 20.62
N LYS A 121 11.98 5.29 20.55
CA LYS A 121 12.70 6.26 19.70
C LYS A 121 12.41 6.04 18.22
N VAL A 122 12.46 4.80 17.74
CA VAL A 122 12.13 4.45 16.35
C VAL A 122 10.67 4.80 16.04
N ALA A 123 9.74 4.45 16.92
CA ALA A 123 8.32 4.82 16.75
C ALA A 123 8.12 6.35 16.69
N GLY A 124 8.80 7.09 17.57
CA GLY A 124 8.80 8.56 17.54
C GLY A 124 9.40 9.13 16.26
N TYR A 125 10.44 8.50 15.71
CA TYR A 125 11.01 8.91 14.42
C TYR A 125 10.00 8.73 13.29
N LEU A 126 9.40 7.53 13.17
CA LEU A 126 8.41 7.18 12.14
C LEU A 126 7.17 8.06 12.16
N TRP A 127 6.80 8.59 13.32
CA TRP A 127 5.67 9.51 13.46
C TRP A 127 5.99 10.93 12.98
N ASN A 128 7.22 11.39 13.18
CA ASN A 128 7.58 12.81 13.03
C ASN A 128 8.33 13.15 11.74
N ASN A 129 8.86 12.16 11.02
CA ASN A 129 9.69 12.34 9.83
C ASN A 129 9.09 11.53 8.67
#